data_AF-A0A538IG29-F1
#
_entry.id   AF-A0A538IG29-F1
#
_cell.length_a   1.000
_cell.length_b   1.000
_cell.length_c   1.000
_cell.angle_alpha   90.00
_cell.angle_beta   90.00
_cell.angle_gamma   90.00
#
_symmetry.space_group_name_H-M   'P 1'
#
loop_
_entity.id
_entity.type
_entity.pdbx_description
1 polymer ?
#
loop_
_entity_poly.entity_id
_entity_poly.type
_entity_poly.pdbx_seq_one_letter_code
_entity_poly.pdbx_strand_id
1 'polypeptide(L)'
;MTPARRDEDGIPHSRRTLVARPGSAPIEETWRGANDAKAEKLRRNNLQRLARTRGLELRHSAYGYSLIDTARKPIDARNNMTLDEIESWLQRG
;
A
#
# COMPACT_ATOMS: atom_id res chain seq x y z
N MET A 1 48.22 -10.34 10.62
CA MET A 1 46.88 -10.94 10.81
C MET A 1 46.02 -9.90 11.52
N THR A 2 45.27 -9.13 10.73
CA THR A 2 44.34 -8.06 11.12
C THR A 2 43.31 -7.96 9.99
N PRO A 3 41.99 -7.99 10.23
CA PRO A 3 41.03 -7.91 9.13
C PRO A 3 40.36 -6.53 9.01
N ALA A 4 39.65 -6.41 7.88
CA ALA A 4 38.55 -5.49 7.55
C ALA A 4 38.88 -4.18 6.85
N ARG A 5 38.79 -4.20 5.52
CA ARG A 5 37.88 -3.44 4.61
C ARG A 5 37.79 -4.30 3.31
N ARG A 6 36.72 -4.43 2.51
CA ARG A 6 35.51 -3.65 2.21
C ARG A 6 34.69 -4.47 1.16
N ASP A 7 33.40 -4.17 1.03
CA ASP A 7 32.54 -4.30 -0.18
C ASP A 7 32.08 -5.68 -0.71
N GLU A 8 30.96 -5.64 -1.47
CA GLU A 8 30.29 -6.71 -2.28
C GLU A 8 29.48 -7.77 -1.50
N ASP A 9 28.25 -8.15 -1.85
CA ASP A 9 27.57 -8.10 -3.14
C ASP A 9 26.03 -8.14 -2.92
N GLY A 10 25.29 -7.46 -3.79
CA GLY A 10 23.84 -7.29 -3.69
C GLY A 10 23.07 -8.60 -3.76
N ILE A 11 21.96 -8.70 -3.02
CA ILE A 11 21.07 -9.86 -3.05
C ILE A 11 20.47 -10.01 -4.47
N PRO A 12 20.72 -11.11 -5.20
CA PRO A 12 20.16 -11.28 -6.54
C PRO A 12 18.64 -11.53 -6.45
N HIS A 13 17.88 -10.67 -7.13
CA HIS A 13 16.45 -10.86 -7.38
C HIS A 13 16.24 -12.10 -8.26
N SER A 14 15.96 -13.24 -7.64
CA SER A 14 15.58 -14.46 -8.38
C SER A 14 14.16 -14.31 -8.94
N ARG A 15 14.06 -14.03 -10.25
CA ARG A 15 12.81 -14.12 -11.02
C ARG A 15 12.50 -15.61 -11.25
N ARG A 16 11.94 -16.26 -10.22
CA ARG A 16 11.60 -17.69 -10.27
C ARG A 16 10.30 -17.87 -11.06
N THR A 17 10.44 -18.11 -12.37
CA THR A 17 9.34 -18.50 -13.26
C THR A 17 8.80 -19.86 -12.81
N LEU A 18 7.59 -19.88 -12.24
CA LEU A 18 6.90 -21.11 -11.87
C LEU A 18 6.31 -21.73 -13.14
N VAL A 19 6.85 -22.89 -13.54
CA VAL A 19 6.30 -23.71 -14.62
C VAL A 19 5.06 -24.42 -14.06
N ALA A 20 3.87 -24.09 -14.58
CA ALA A 20 2.61 -24.67 -14.14
C ALA A 20 2.47 -26.13 -14.62
N ARG A 21 2.13 -27.04 -13.70
CA ARG A 21 1.82 -28.45 -13.96
C ARG A 21 0.46 -28.57 -14.66
N PRO A 22 0.30 -29.38 -15.74
CA PRO A 22 -0.96 -29.51 -16.44
C PRO A 22 -1.94 -30.36 -15.61
N GLY A 23 -3.14 -29.83 -15.34
CA GLY A 23 -4.23 -30.56 -14.68
C GLY A 23 -4.95 -29.85 -13.52
N SER A 24 -4.68 -28.57 -13.25
CA SER A 24 -5.37 -27.85 -12.17
C SER A 24 -6.65 -27.17 -12.67
N ALA A 25 -7.78 -27.50 -12.03
CA ALA A 25 -9.08 -26.82 -12.11
C ALA A 25 -8.94 -25.28 -12.03
N PRO A 26 -9.90 -24.48 -12.54
CA PRO A 26 -9.69 -23.07 -12.84
C PRO A 26 -9.41 -22.27 -11.57
N ILE A 27 -8.14 -21.96 -11.36
CA ILE A 27 -7.59 -21.21 -10.22
C ILE A 27 -7.90 -19.71 -10.33
N GLU A 28 -8.50 -19.28 -11.44
CA GLU A 28 -8.62 -17.87 -11.84
C GLU A 28 -9.44 -17.01 -10.86
N GLU A 29 -10.44 -17.60 -10.19
CA GLU A 29 -11.29 -16.86 -9.25
C GLU A 29 -10.52 -16.42 -7.98
N THR A 30 -9.65 -17.29 -7.47
CA THR A 30 -8.85 -17.03 -6.27
C THR A 30 -7.75 -15.99 -6.51
N TRP A 31 -7.15 -15.95 -7.72
CA TRP A 31 -6.14 -14.96 -8.08
C TRP A 31 -6.73 -13.56 -8.22
N ARG A 32 -7.95 -13.43 -8.77
CA ARG A 32 -8.62 -12.12 -8.91
C ARG A 32 -8.85 -11.48 -7.54
N GLY A 33 -9.42 -12.21 -6.57
CA GLY A 33 -9.62 -11.68 -5.22
C GLY A 33 -8.31 -11.32 -4.49
N ALA A 34 -7.26 -12.13 -4.67
CA ALA A 34 -5.94 -11.85 -4.09
C ALA A 34 -5.25 -10.62 -4.72
N ASN A 35 -5.46 -10.38 -6.01
CA ASN A 35 -4.94 -9.21 -6.70
C ASN A 35 -5.69 -7.94 -6.30
N ASP A 36 -7.00 -8.00 -6.12
CA ASP A 36 -7.83 -6.87 -5.67
C ASP A 36 -7.44 -6.42 -4.26
N ALA A 37 -7.32 -7.37 -3.33
CA ALA A 37 -6.85 -7.08 -1.96
C ALA A 37 -5.44 -6.49 -1.92
N LYS A 38 -4.56 -6.95 -2.82
CA LYS A 38 -3.22 -6.35 -2.98
C LYS A 38 -3.28 -4.95 -3.57
N ALA A 39 -4.14 -4.72 -4.56
CA ALA A 39 -4.30 -3.43 -5.23
C ALA A 39 -4.83 -2.39 -4.25
N GLU A 40 -5.84 -2.74 -3.45
CA GLU A 40 -6.38 -1.87 -2.40
C GLU A 40 -5.32 -1.54 -1.34
N LYS A 41 -4.57 -2.54 -0.87
CA LYS A 41 -3.48 -2.33 0.08
C LYS A 41 -2.39 -1.42 -0.48
N LEU A 42 -2.04 -1.58 -1.76
CA LEU A 42 -1.06 -0.72 -2.42
C LEU A 42 -1.58 0.71 -2.55
N ARG A 43 -2.84 0.89 -2.99
CA ARG A 43 -3.52 2.20 -3.03
C ARG A 43 -3.48 2.88 -1.68
N ARG A 44 -3.91 2.20 -0.62
CA ARG A 44 -3.90 2.72 0.75
C ARG A 44 -2.50 3.17 1.19
N ASN A 45 -1.47 2.35 0.93
CA ASN A 45 -0.10 2.70 1.30
C ASN A 45 0.40 3.94 0.54
N ASN A 46 0.04 4.08 -0.75
CA ASN A 46 0.38 5.27 -1.53
C ASN A 46 -0.30 6.51 -0.96
N LEU A 47 -1.60 6.45 -0.69
CA LEU A 47 -2.37 7.53 -0.09
C LEU A 47 -1.85 7.92 1.29
N GLN A 48 -1.45 6.94 2.11
CA GLN A 48 -0.81 7.21 3.40
C GLN A 48 0.52 7.97 3.24
N ARG A 49 1.31 7.65 2.21
CA ARG A 49 2.56 8.36 1.92
C ARG A 49 2.28 9.80 1.48
N LEU A 50 1.32 9.99 0.57
CA LEU A 50 0.91 11.31 0.09
C LEU A 50 0.35 12.19 1.22
N ALA A 51 -0.49 11.62 2.08
CA ALA A 51 -0.98 12.28 3.29
C ALA A 51 0.19 12.77 4.16
N ARG A 52 1.16 11.90 4.44
CA ARG A 52 2.34 12.25 5.26
C ARG A 52 3.18 13.37 4.65
N THR A 53 3.37 13.38 3.33
CA THR A 53 4.08 14.47 2.63
C THR A 53 3.39 15.83 2.85
N ARG A 54 2.08 15.83 3.12
CA ARG A 54 1.28 17.03 3.41
C ARG A 54 1.10 17.30 4.90
N GLY A 55 1.79 16.56 5.78
CA GLY A 55 1.62 16.69 7.24
C GLY A 55 0.38 15.99 7.78
N LEU A 56 -0.24 15.10 6.99
CA LEU A 56 -1.49 14.43 7.34
C LEU A 56 -1.29 12.95 7.64
N GLU A 57 -2.17 12.42 8.47
CA GLU A 57 -2.27 11.00 8.78
C GLU A 57 -3.57 10.42 8.21
N LEU A 58 -3.42 9.41 7.36
CA LEU A 58 -4.55 8.60 6.91
C LEU A 58 -4.88 7.56 7.99
N ARG A 59 -6.07 7.68 8.58
CA ARG A 59 -6.59 6.73 9.56
C ARG A 59 -7.74 5.91 8.97
N HIS A 60 -7.75 4.63 9.29
CA HIS A 60 -8.85 3.73 8.96
C HIS A 60 -9.74 3.49 10.20
N SER A 61 -11.04 3.54 10.00
CA SER A 61 -12.10 3.32 10.97
C SER A 61 -13.03 2.21 10.47
N ALA A 62 -13.90 1.68 11.33
CA ALA A 62 -14.87 0.64 10.95
C ALA A 62 -15.83 1.07 9.82
N TYR A 63 -15.99 2.38 9.62
CA TYR A 63 -16.92 2.98 8.66
C TYR A 63 -16.24 3.60 7.44
N GLY A 64 -14.91 3.55 7.32
CA GLY A 64 -14.16 4.15 6.21
C GLY A 64 -12.84 4.79 6.65
N TYR A 65 -12.39 5.77 5.90
CA TYR A 65 -11.12 6.46 6.10
C TYR A 65 -11.33 7.91 6.56
N SER A 66 -10.29 8.47 7.16
CA SER A 66 -10.26 9.86 7.62
C SER A 66 -8.86 10.42 7.50
N LEU A 67 -8.75 11.70 7.14
CA LEU A 67 -7.48 12.44 7.17
C LEU A 67 -7.41 13.28 8.43
N ILE A 68 -6.31 13.15 9.15
CA ILE A 68 -6.06 13.79 10.43
C ILE A 68 -4.81 14.65 10.30
N ASP A 69 -4.86 15.91 10.72
CA ASP A 69 -3.68 16.77 10.77
C ASP A 69 -2.72 16.38 11.91
N THR A 70 -1.48 16.88 11.87
CA THR A 70 -0.53 16.84 13.00
C THR A 70 -1.13 17.27 14.35
N ALA A 71 -2.09 18.21 14.36
CA ALA A 71 -2.82 18.64 15.55
C ALA A 71 -3.90 17.64 16.02
N ARG A 72 -3.97 16.45 15.42
CA ARG A 72 -4.97 15.40 15.67
C ARG A 72 -6.40 15.83 15.37
N LYS A 73 -6.56 16.85 14.54
CA LYS A 73 -7.87 17.34 14.09
C LYS A 73 -8.22 16.70 12.75
N PRO A 74 -9.43 16.16 12.61
CA PRO A 74 -9.88 15.67 11.31
C PRO A 74 -10.00 16.85 10.35
N ILE A 75 -9.49 16.69 9.13
CA ILE A 75 -9.47 17.77 8.13
C ILE A 75 -10.84 17.92 7.47
N ASP A 76 -11.58 16.83 7.39
CA ASP A 76 -12.98 16.82 7.03
C ASP A 76 -13.82 16.38 8.24
N ALA A 77 -14.99 16.97 8.43
CA ALA A 77 -15.90 16.56 9.51
C ALA A 77 -16.37 15.09 9.34
N ARG A 78 -16.21 14.53 8.13
CA ARG A 78 -16.55 13.15 7.80
C ARG A 78 -15.40 12.20 8.14
N ASN A 79 -15.70 11.22 8.99
CA ASN A 79 -14.77 10.16 9.36
C ASN A 79 -15.00 8.84 8.57
N ASN A 80 -15.75 8.91 7.47
CA ASN A 80 -16.21 7.76 6.69
C ASN A 80 -15.91 7.93 5.19
N MET A 81 -14.80 8.58 4.85
CA MET A 81 -14.41 8.80 3.45
C MET A 81 -13.92 7.50 2.82
N THR A 82 -14.20 7.31 1.54
CA THR A 82 -13.64 6.21 0.74
C THR A 82 -12.20 6.53 0.30
N LEU A 83 -11.43 5.51 -0.14
CA LEU A 83 -10.07 5.74 -0.68
C LEU A 83 -10.07 6.71 -1.88
N ASP A 84 -11.14 6.71 -2.68
CA ASP A 84 -11.30 7.60 -3.83
C ASP A 84 -11.52 9.06 -3.41
N GLU A 85 -12.32 9.29 -2.36
CA GLU A 85 -12.49 10.62 -1.77
C GLU A 85 -11.21 11.14 -1.12
N ILE A 86 -10.47 10.26 -0.43
CA ILE A 86 -9.14 10.60 0.12
C ILE A 86 -8.17 10.97 -1.01
N GLU A 87 -8.15 10.20 -2.09
CA GLU A 87 -7.33 10.48 -3.26
C GLU A 87 -7.68 11.83 -3.88
N SER A 88 -8.96 12.10 -4.11
CA SER A 88 -9.45 13.38 -4.64
C SER A 88 -9.05 14.56 -3.74
N TRP A 89 -9.13 14.39 -2.43
CA TRP A 89 -8.71 15.43 -1.47
C TRP A 89 -7.20 15.68 -1.53
N LEU A 90 -6.41 14.60 -1.58
CA LEU A 90 -4.95 14.65 -1.72
C LEU A 90 -4.47 15.08 -3.11
N GLN A 91 -5.34 15.17 -4.12
CA GLN A 91 -4.99 15.74 -5.43
C GLN A 91 -5.40 17.22 -5.55
N ARG A 92 -6.40 17.67 -4.78
CA ARG A 92 -6.95 19.03 -4.85
C ARG A 92 -6.17 20.06 -4.04
N GLY A 93 -5.55 19.66 -2.92
CA GLY A 93 -4.65 20.54 -2.14
C GLY A 93 -3.26 20.66 -2.75
#